data_AF-F9YRB6-F1
#
_entry.id   AF-F9YRB6-F1
#
_cell.length_a   1.000
_cell.length_b   1.000
_cell.length_c   1.000
_cell.angle_alpha   90.00
_cell.angle_beta   90.00
_cell.angle_gamma   90.00
#
_symmetry.space_group_name_H-M   'P 1'
#
loop_
_entity.id
_entity.type
_entity.pdbx_description
1 polymer ?
#
loop_
_entity_poly.entity_id
_entity_poly.type
_entity_poly.pdbx_seq_one_letter_code
_entity_poly.pdbx_strand_id
1 'polypeptide(L)'
;MIRIAFYLVYIQWRKFFVRGDYFSFGILLVTLFLSLYAIYQHYTDYYLLLLLFRTSTLFQHFGRSDFSLLKGRDNFRAIIFLEYLISNLPVLLLFSYKEDFLYAIFCLIFLAILVFLPQKSPKIKYPFVLFDPFWHVSFRKYKLILFVILALLFVFIGKVYENFNLSLFGILLVAFIGIFPYFEREFKIHINTSAYSSKLYLHKQILTGYINFLLILAPTVIFFLVSYKFEISWWILPICFLPLLGVLSRYAYFESILSQTIICIFSIATLQYGLVFFILPFLYFRALSQLKIRKTDAKN
;
A
#
# COMPACT_ATOMS: atom_id res chain seq x y z
N MET A 1 3.29 -5.72 -37.65
CA MET A 1 3.88 -5.55 -36.30
C MET A 1 3.20 -4.40 -35.54
N ILE A 2 3.14 -3.21 -36.12
CA ILE A 2 2.52 -2.01 -35.53
C ILE A 2 1.06 -2.25 -35.09
N ARG A 3 0.21 -2.86 -35.94
CA ARG A 3 -1.18 -3.20 -35.58
C ARG A 3 -1.29 -4.08 -34.34
N ILE A 4 -0.35 -5.02 -34.16
CA ILE A 4 -0.32 -5.90 -32.99
C ILE A 4 0.09 -5.10 -31.75
N ALA A 5 1.13 -4.25 -31.87
CA ALA A 5 1.57 -3.38 -30.79
C ALA A 5 0.45 -2.43 -30.31
N PHE A 6 -0.27 -1.76 -31.23
CA PHE A 6 -1.43 -0.94 -30.88
C PHE A 6 -2.54 -1.73 -30.18
N TYR A 7 -2.81 -2.96 -30.64
CA TYR A 7 -3.80 -3.81 -30.01
C TYR A 7 -3.40 -4.23 -28.59
N LEU A 8 -2.10 -4.49 -28.35
CA LEU A 8 -1.56 -4.78 -27.03
C LEU A 8 -1.66 -3.57 -26.07
N VAL A 9 -1.33 -2.37 -26.56
CA VAL A 9 -1.53 -1.12 -25.80
C VAL A 9 -3.02 -0.92 -25.48
N TYR A 10 -3.91 -1.15 -26.44
CA TYR A 10 -5.35 -1.07 -26.19
C TYR A 10 -5.83 -2.06 -25.11
N ILE A 11 -5.36 -3.32 -25.16
CA ILE A 11 -5.68 -4.32 -24.12
C ILE A 11 -5.17 -3.88 -22.75
N GLN A 12 -3.97 -3.28 -22.68
CA GLN A 12 -3.43 -2.78 -21.42
C GLN A 12 -4.34 -1.72 -20.81
N TRP A 13 -4.75 -0.74 -21.61
CA TRP A 13 -5.58 0.37 -21.13
C TRP A 13 -6.98 -0.10 -20.72
N ARG A 14 -7.53 -1.12 -21.40
CA ARG A 14 -8.79 -1.79 -20.99
C ARG A 14 -8.79 -2.35 -19.58
N LYS A 15 -7.65 -2.47 -18.89
CA LYS A 15 -7.66 -2.83 -17.46
C LYS A 15 -8.31 -1.76 -16.58
N PHE A 16 -8.43 -0.52 -17.07
CA PHE A 16 -8.97 0.61 -16.33
C PHE A 16 -10.45 0.91 -16.66
N PHE A 17 -11.03 0.31 -17.70
CA PHE A 17 -12.40 0.60 -18.14
C PHE A 17 -13.07 -0.61 -18.82
N VAL A 18 -14.39 -0.66 -18.78
CA VAL A 18 -15.19 -1.74 -19.37
C VAL A 18 -15.16 -1.67 -20.90
N ARG A 19 -15.27 -2.80 -21.59
CA ARG A 19 -15.31 -2.84 -23.06
C ARG A 19 -16.49 -2.03 -23.58
N GLY A 20 -16.23 -1.07 -24.48
CA GLY A 20 -17.25 -0.20 -25.07
C GLY A 20 -17.50 1.10 -24.30
N ASP A 21 -16.85 1.29 -23.15
CA ASP A 21 -16.94 2.55 -22.40
C ASP A 21 -15.96 3.60 -22.94
N TYR A 22 -16.34 4.21 -24.05
CA TYR A 22 -15.56 5.26 -24.72
C TYR A 22 -15.45 6.53 -23.86
N PHE A 23 -16.40 6.77 -22.97
CA PHE A 23 -16.42 7.94 -22.11
C PHE A 23 -15.31 7.87 -21.05
N SER A 24 -15.21 6.74 -20.34
CA SER A 24 -14.11 6.51 -19.37
C SER A 24 -12.73 6.55 -20.03
N PHE A 25 -12.61 6.01 -21.25
CA PHE A 25 -11.37 6.10 -22.02
C PHE A 25 -11.04 7.56 -22.39
N GLY A 26 -12.04 8.34 -22.81
CA GLY A 26 -11.89 9.77 -23.08
C GLY A 26 -11.44 10.57 -21.85
N ILE A 27 -12.04 10.32 -20.68
CA ILE A 27 -11.63 10.95 -19.41
C ILE A 27 -10.17 10.63 -19.08
N LEU A 28 -9.76 9.37 -19.24
CA LEU A 28 -8.39 8.95 -18.96
C LEU A 28 -7.41 9.70 -19.86
N LEU A 29 -7.69 9.78 -21.16
CA LEU A 29 -6.87 10.53 -22.11
C LEU A 29 -6.80 12.02 -21.76
N VAL A 30 -7.95 12.65 -21.48
CA VAL A 30 -8.00 14.07 -21.08
C VAL A 30 -7.17 14.30 -19.81
N THR A 31 -7.29 13.44 -18.82
CA THR A 31 -6.53 13.54 -17.56
C THR A 31 -5.03 13.37 -17.80
N LEU A 32 -4.63 12.45 -18.68
CA LEU A 32 -3.24 12.27 -19.07
C LEU A 32 -2.70 13.49 -19.83
N PHE A 33 -3.47 14.08 -20.74
CA PHE A 33 -3.07 15.30 -21.43
C PHE A 33 -2.95 16.50 -20.49
N LEU A 34 -3.92 16.70 -19.59
CA LEU A 34 -3.89 17.78 -18.61
C LEU A 34 -2.70 17.65 -17.64
N SER A 35 -2.43 16.43 -17.16
CA SER A 35 -1.27 16.19 -16.28
C SER A 35 0.06 16.42 -16.99
N LEU A 36 0.21 15.96 -18.24
CA LEU A 36 1.40 16.26 -19.04
C LEU A 36 1.54 17.75 -19.35
N TYR A 37 0.43 18.45 -19.60
CA TYR A 37 0.44 19.90 -19.80
C TYR A 37 0.86 20.66 -18.53
N ALA A 38 0.39 20.24 -17.36
CA ALA A 38 0.83 20.81 -16.09
C ALA A 38 2.34 20.62 -15.85
N ILE A 39 2.85 19.41 -16.14
CA ILE A 39 4.30 19.13 -16.08
C ILE A 39 5.06 19.97 -17.11
N TYR A 40 4.52 20.16 -18.32
CA TYR A 40 5.12 20.99 -19.35
C TYR A 40 5.28 22.46 -18.91
N GLN A 41 4.29 23.01 -18.21
CA GLN A 41 4.35 24.39 -17.69
C GLN A 41 5.39 24.54 -16.58
N HIS A 42 5.50 23.55 -15.69
CA HIS A 42 6.41 23.55 -14.55
C HIS A 42 7.51 22.50 -14.71
N TYR A 43 8.12 22.47 -15.90
CA TYR A 43 9.03 21.40 -16.28
C TYR A 43 10.26 21.31 -15.37
N THR A 44 10.88 22.45 -15.04
CA THR A 44 12.06 22.53 -14.17
C THR A 44 11.83 21.88 -12.81
N ASP A 45 10.61 21.98 -12.29
CA ASP A 45 10.28 21.56 -10.92
C ASP A 45 9.80 20.10 -10.90
N TYR A 46 9.16 19.63 -11.97
CA TYR A 46 8.44 18.36 -12.00
C TYR A 46 8.85 17.36 -13.08
N TYR A 47 9.91 17.60 -13.86
CA TYR A 47 10.32 16.66 -14.92
C TYR A 47 10.59 15.23 -14.39
N LEU A 48 11.00 15.08 -13.12
CA LEU A 48 11.20 13.78 -12.47
C LEU A 48 9.90 12.96 -12.31
N LEU A 49 8.72 13.58 -12.34
CA LEU A 49 7.46 12.83 -12.33
C LEU A 49 7.26 12.01 -13.61
N LEU A 50 7.89 12.40 -14.72
CA LEU A 50 7.84 11.65 -15.98
C LEU A 50 8.50 10.27 -15.85
N LEU A 51 9.36 10.06 -14.84
CA LEU A 51 9.96 8.75 -14.56
C LEU A 51 8.91 7.72 -14.10
N LEU A 52 7.73 8.15 -13.62
CA LEU A 52 6.61 7.26 -13.27
C LEU A 52 6.07 6.49 -14.48
N PHE A 53 6.16 7.04 -15.69
CA PHE A 53 5.78 6.31 -16.89
C PHE A 53 6.69 5.09 -17.12
N ARG A 54 7.99 5.21 -16.80
CA ARG A 54 8.93 4.10 -16.91
C ARG A 54 8.66 3.01 -15.88
N THR A 55 8.34 3.38 -14.64
CA THR A 55 7.95 2.39 -13.61
C THR A 55 6.68 1.66 -14.02
N SER A 56 5.72 2.35 -14.65
CA SER A 56 4.51 1.71 -15.21
C SER A 56 4.86 0.66 -16.28
N THR A 57 5.83 0.94 -17.17
CA THR A 57 6.28 -0.03 -18.18
C THR A 57 7.07 -1.20 -17.61
N LEU A 58 7.81 -1.00 -16.51
CA LEU A 58 8.44 -2.10 -15.77
C LEU A 58 7.39 -3.04 -15.18
N PHE A 59 6.38 -2.48 -14.50
CA PHE A 59 5.29 -3.27 -13.93
C PHE A 59 4.55 -4.06 -15.02
N GLN A 60 4.33 -3.44 -16.17
CA GLN A 60 3.78 -4.13 -17.34
C GLN A 60 4.70 -5.27 -17.79
N HIS A 61 5.99 -5.01 -18.04
CA HIS A 61 6.92 -6.02 -18.53
C HIS A 61 6.98 -7.26 -17.63
N PHE A 62 7.07 -7.08 -16.31
CA PHE A 62 7.14 -8.20 -15.36
C PHE A 62 5.79 -8.84 -15.01
N GLY A 63 4.68 -8.13 -15.24
CA GLY A 63 3.32 -8.60 -14.93
C GLY A 63 2.60 -9.26 -16.11
N ARG A 64 3.28 -9.46 -17.25
CA ARG A 64 2.70 -10.04 -18.47
C ARG A 64 2.58 -11.57 -18.40
N SER A 65 1.44 -12.07 -18.86
CA SER A 65 1.16 -13.51 -19.02
C SER A 65 1.14 -13.97 -20.49
N ASP A 66 1.08 -13.04 -21.43
CA ASP A 66 0.95 -13.26 -22.88
C ASP A 66 2.29 -13.52 -23.60
N PHE A 67 3.41 -13.36 -22.91
CA PHE A 67 4.75 -13.45 -23.51
C PHE A 67 5.10 -14.85 -24.03
N SER A 68 4.57 -15.91 -23.43
CA SER A 68 4.72 -17.29 -23.93
C SER A 68 4.13 -17.43 -25.34
N LEU A 69 2.98 -16.79 -25.59
CA LEU A 69 2.34 -16.75 -26.91
C LEU A 69 3.11 -15.87 -27.90
N LEU A 70 3.66 -14.75 -27.43
CA LEU A 70 4.45 -13.84 -28.27
C LEU A 70 5.78 -14.44 -28.72
N LYS A 71 6.45 -15.23 -27.86
CA LYS A 71 7.71 -15.93 -28.20
C LYS A 71 7.59 -16.86 -29.40
N GLY A 72 6.39 -17.31 -29.75
CA GLY A 72 6.15 -18.12 -30.95
C GLY A 72 6.33 -17.37 -32.28
N ARG A 73 6.60 -16.05 -32.25
CA ARG A 73 6.91 -15.25 -33.44
C ARG A 73 8.38 -14.83 -33.43
N ASP A 74 9.05 -14.90 -34.58
CA ASP A 74 10.47 -14.52 -34.72
C ASP A 74 10.73 -13.06 -34.29
N ASN A 75 9.79 -12.16 -34.63
CA ASN A 75 9.92 -10.72 -34.37
C ASN A 75 9.30 -10.24 -33.04
N PHE A 76 9.11 -11.13 -32.07
CA PHE A 76 8.40 -10.80 -30.83
C PHE A 76 9.02 -9.63 -30.05
N ARG A 77 10.34 -9.55 -30.00
CA ARG A 77 11.07 -8.47 -29.31
C ARG A 77 10.76 -7.10 -29.90
N ALA A 78 10.72 -7.00 -31.22
CA ALA A 78 10.40 -5.75 -31.90
C ALA A 78 8.93 -5.36 -31.72
N ILE A 79 8.00 -6.32 -31.64
CA ILE A 79 6.59 -6.04 -31.29
C ILE A 79 6.48 -5.44 -29.89
N ILE A 80 7.22 -5.99 -28.92
CA ILE A 80 7.24 -5.53 -27.53
C ILE A 80 7.90 -4.16 -27.41
N PHE A 81 9.01 -3.94 -28.12
CA PHE A 81 9.64 -2.62 -28.19
C PHE A 81 8.66 -1.57 -28.70
N LEU A 82 7.95 -1.87 -29.80
CA LEU A 82 6.94 -0.97 -30.37
C LEU A 82 5.78 -0.70 -29.41
N GLU A 83 5.31 -1.72 -28.69
CA GLU A 83 4.28 -1.55 -27.65
C GLU A 83 4.75 -0.57 -26.57
N TYR A 84 5.97 -0.74 -26.06
CA TYR A 84 6.55 0.13 -25.04
C TYR A 84 6.80 1.55 -25.57
N LEU A 85 7.23 1.67 -26.82
CA LEU A 85 7.43 2.96 -27.48
C LEU A 85 6.11 3.72 -27.63
N ILE A 86 5.05 3.05 -28.10
CA ILE A 86 3.71 3.67 -28.23
C ILE A 86 3.19 4.13 -26.86
N SER A 87 3.32 3.30 -25.83
CA SER A 87 2.87 3.66 -24.47
C SER A 87 3.64 4.84 -23.86
N ASN A 88 4.91 5.05 -24.21
CA ASN A 88 5.72 6.17 -23.72
C ASN A 88 5.78 7.37 -24.67
N LEU A 89 5.10 7.30 -25.82
CA LEU A 89 5.18 8.33 -26.86
C LEU A 89 4.82 9.74 -26.35
N PRO A 90 3.78 9.95 -25.51
CA PRO A 90 3.48 11.28 -24.97
C PRO A 90 4.62 11.90 -24.17
N VAL A 91 5.36 11.08 -23.41
CA VAL A 91 6.51 11.54 -22.61
C VAL A 91 7.72 11.85 -23.49
N LEU A 92 7.98 11.01 -24.49
CA LEU A 92 9.06 11.24 -25.46
C LEU A 92 8.83 12.53 -26.26
N LEU A 93 7.58 12.80 -26.65
CA LEU A 93 7.21 14.07 -27.28
C LEU A 93 7.48 15.25 -26.34
N LEU A 94 7.08 15.16 -25.07
CA LEU A 94 7.31 16.24 -24.09
C LEU A 94 8.80 16.56 -23.93
N PHE A 95 9.67 15.55 -23.79
CA PHE A 95 11.12 15.76 -23.77
C PHE A 95 11.65 16.42 -25.04
N SER A 96 11.13 16.01 -26.20
CA SER A 96 11.52 16.60 -27.49
C SER A 96 11.10 18.07 -27.60
N TYR A 97 9.88 18.41 -27.15
CA TYR A 97 9.39 19.79 -27.13
C TYR A 97 10.14 20.70 -26.16
N LYS A 98 10.70 20.14 -25.09
CA LYS A 98 11.55 20.87 -24.13
C LYS A 98 13.05 20.81 -24.45
N GLU A 99 13.42 20.25 -25.61
CA GLU A 99 14.81 20.09 -26.06
C GLU A 99 15.69 19.25 -25.12
N ASP A 100 15.07 18.45 -24.26
CA ASP A 100 15.74 17.61 -23.25
C ASP A 100 16.12 16.23 -23.83
N PHE A 101 16.94 16.26 -24.88
CA PHE A 101 17.31 15.08 -25.65
C PHE A 101 18.04 14.02 -24.82
N LEU A 102 18.80 14.42 -23.80
CA LEU A 102 19.49 13.48 -22.90
C LEU A 102 18.49 12.53 -22.21
N TYR A 103 17.38 13.07 -21.67
CA TYR A 103 16.36 12.25 -21.03
C TYR A 103 15.56 11.43 -22.04
N ALA A 104 15.30 11.96 -23.24
CA ALA A 104 14.66 11.21 -24.31
C ALA A 104 15.49 9.99 -24.75
N ILE A 105 16.80 10.18 -24.95
CA ILE A 105 17.74 9.10 -25.28
C ILE A 105 17.81 8.08 -24.14
N PHE A 106 17.91 8.55 -22.89
CA PHE A 106 17.89 7.66 -21.73
C PHE A 106 16.63 6.79 -21.69
N CYS A 107 15.45 7.40 -21.96
CA CYS A 107 14.19 6.67 -22.06
C CYS A 107 14.22 5.61 -23.18
N LEU A 108 14.71 5.94 -24.37
CA LEU A 108 14.81 4.97 -25.48
C LEU A 108 15.75 3.81 -25.15
N ILE A 109 16.92 4.09 -24.57
CA ILE A 109 17.88 3.07 -24.13
C ILE A 109 17.23 2.17 -23.08
N PHE A 110 16.54 2.75 -22.10
CA PHE A 110 15.83 2.00 -21.07
C PHE A 110 14.79 1.05 -21.67
N LEU A 111 13.96 1.52 -22.61
CA LEU A 111 12.96 0.67 -23.27
C LEU A 111 13.63 -0.44 -24.09
N ALA A 112 14.75 -0.16 -24.76
CA ALA A 112 15.51 -1.16 -25.51
C ALA A 112 16.05 -2.25 -24.57
N ILE A 113 16.67 -1.89 -23.45
CA ILE A 113 17.18 -2.84 -22.43
C ILE A 113 16.03 -3.67 -21.87
N LEU A 114 14.87 -3.06 -21.60
CA LEU A 114 13.69 -3.72 -21.04
C LEU A 114 13.24 -4.92 -21.89
N VAL A 115 13.33 -4.83 -23.21
CA VAL A 115 12.92 -5.93 -24.12
C VAL A 115 13.79 -7.17 -23.97
N PHE A 116 15.05 -7.01 -23.55
CA PHE A 116 15.98 -8.12 -23.37
C PHE A 116 15.98 -8.71 -21.96
N LEU A 117 15.36 -8.03 -21.00
CA LEU A 117 15.26 -8.52 -19.64
C LEU A 117 14.38 -9.79 -19.56
N PRO A 118 14.79 -10.82 -18.80
CA PRO A 118 13.96 -11.99 -18.60
C PRO A 118 12.75 -11.63 -17.74
N GLN A 119 11.57 -12.07 -18.16
CA GLN A 119 10.34 -11.96 -17.39
C GLN A 119 10.32 -12.97 -16.25
N LYS A 120 11.13 -12.74 -15.24
CA LYS A 120 10.84 -13.27 -13.92
C LYS A 120 10.01 -12.20 -13.26
N SER A 121 8.74 -12.48 -12.97
CA SER A 121 8.06 -11.69 -11.97
C SER A 121 8.93 -11.79 -10.72
N PRO A 122 9.50 -10.68 -10.21
CA PRO A 122 10.12 -10.75 -8.91
C PRO A 122 9.01 -11.26 -7.99
N LYS A 123 9.17 -12.47 -7.46
CA LYS A 123 8.31 -12.97 -6.39
C LYS A 123 8.67 -12.12 -5.19
N ILE A 124 8.13 -10.90 -5.13
CA ILE A 124 8.26 -10.02 -3.99
C ILE A 124 7.65 -10.81 -2.85
N LYS A 125 8.51 -11.26 -1.94
CA LYS A 125 8.03 -11.96 -0.74
C LYS A 125 7.05 -11.02 -0.07
N TYR A 126 5.87 -11.54 0.25
CA TYR A 126 4.85 -10.75 0.90
C TYR A 126 5.45 -10.19 2.21
N PRO A 127 5.44 -8.86 2.39
CA PRO A 127 6.25 -8.24 3.44
C PRO A 127 5.70 -8.50 4.84
N PHE A 128 4.41 -8.85 4.95
CA PHE A 128 3.74 -9.03 6.23
C PHE A 128 3.69 -10.48 6.70
N VAL A 129 3.66 -10.67 8.02
CA VAL A 129 3.60 -11.97 8.67
C VAL A 129 2.17 -12.52 8.65
N LEU A 130 2.00 -13.73 8.10
CA LEU A 130 0.70 -14.34 7.76
C LEU A 130 -0.05 -15.03 8.92
N PHE A 131 0.34 -14.82 10.18
CA PHE A 131 -0.33 -15.47 11.31
C PHE A 131 -1.79 -15.00 11.50
N ASP A 132 -2.10 -13.75 11.11
CA ASP A 132 -3.48 -13.24 11.03
C ASP A 132 -3.86 -12.99 9.56
N PRO A 133 -4.40 -14.01 8.86
CA PRO A 133 -4.87 -13.87 7.48
C PRO A 133 -5.89 -12.75 7.30
N PHE A 134 -6.76 -12.51 8.28
CA PHE A 134 -7.85 -11.54 8.18
C PHE A 134 -7.34 -10.12 8.22
N TRP A 135 -6.29 -9.85 8.99
CA TRP A 135 -5.61 -8.56 8.96
C TRP A 135 -5.15 -8.23 7.53
N HIS A 136 -4.58 -9.20 6.81
CA HIS A 136 -4.11 -9.01 5.42
C HIS A 136 -5.25 -8.82 4.42
N VAL A 137 -6.29 -9.65 4.53
CA VAL A 137 -7.48 -9.55 3.66
C VAL A 137 -8.09 -8.16 3.81
N SER A 138 -8.23 -7.68 5.04
CA SER A 138 -8.80 -6.37 5.35
C SER A 138 -7.92 -5.23 4.85
N PHE A 139 -6.61 -5.31 5.09
CA PHE A 139 -5.65 -4.32 4.60
C PHE A 139 -5.71 -4.15 3.07
N ARG A 140 -5.86 -5.26 2.34
CA ARG A 140 -6.01 -5.25 0.88
C ARG A 140 -7.40 -4.80 0.42
N LYS A 141 -8.46 -5.31 1.04
CA LYS A 141 -9.87 -4.98 0.73
C LYS A 141 -10.10 -3.47 0.79
N TYR A 142 -9.59 -2.81 1.82
CA TYR A 142 -9.73 -1.36 2.02
C TYR A 142 -8.61 -0.54 1.36
N LYS A 143 -7.70 -1.17 0.59
CA LYS A 143 -6.56 -0.52 -0.09
C LYS A 143 -5.78 0.42 0.83
N LEU A 144 -5.55 0.00 2.07
CA LEU A 144 -4.99 0.85 3.13
C LEU A 144 -3.59 1.41 2.81
N ILE A 145 -2.86 0.76 1.89
CA ILE A 145 -1.59 1.25 1.37
C ILE A 145 -1.67 2.65 0.74
N LEU A 146 -2.83 3.03 0.15
CA LEU A 146 -3.01 4.36 -0.46
C LEU A 146 -2.90 5.46 0.59
N PHE A 147 -3.34 5.20 1.80
CA PHE A 147 -3.23 6.16 2.89
C PHE A 147 -1.81 6.29 3.44
N VAL A 148 -0.97 5.26 3.31
CA VAL A 148 0.46 5.37 3.62
C VAL A 148 1.13 6.34 2.64
N ILE A 149 0.77 6.28 1.36
CA ILE A 149 1.25 7.23 0.35
C ILE A 149 0.77 8.65 0.68
N LEU A 150 -0.50 8.80 1.04
CA LEU A 150 -1.06 10.09 1.45
C LEU A 150 -0.36 10.65 2.69
N ALA A 151 -0.07 9.80 3.68
CA ALA A 151 0.65 10.20 4.88
C ALA A 151 2.08 10.68 4.59
N LEU A 152 2.82 9.99 3.71
CA LEU A 152 4.13 10.43 3.26
C LEU A 152 4.07 11.81 2.60
N LEU A 153 3.01 12.04 1.80
CA LEU A 153 2.77 13.34 1.18
C LEU A 153 2.52 14.43 2.23
N PHE A 154 1.76 14.14 3.30
CA PHE A 154 1.58 15.11 4.39
C PHE A 154 2.88 15.41 5.13
N VAL A 155 3.75 14.42 5.36
CA VAL A 155 5.09 14.66 5.95
C VAL A 155 5.94 15.51 5.00
N PHE A 156 5.87 15.27 3.69
CA PHE A 156 6.62 16.06 2.71
C PHE A 156 6.14 17.52 2.67
N ILE A 157 4.83 17.74 2.56
CA ILE A 157 4.24 19.10 2.59
C ILE A 157 4.57 19.77 3.92
N GLY A 158 4.41 19.08 5.04
CA GLY A 158 4.74 19.62 6.35
C GLY A 158 6.21 20.01 6.47
N LYS A 159 7.12 19.29 5.80
CA LYS A 159 8.52 19.71 5.71
C LYS A 159 8.71 20.96 4.86
N VAL A 160 8.13 21.01 3.66
CA VAL A 160 8.29 22.13 2.72
C VAL A 160 7.75 23.44 3.29
N TYR A 161 6.62 23.38 3.99
CA TYR A 161 5.97 24.55 4.61
C TYR A 161 6.31 24.73 6.09
N GLU A 162 7.33 24.02 6.59
CA GLU A 162 7.78 24.07 8.00
C GLU A 162 6.66 23.81 9.04
N ASN A 163 5.60 23.11 8.64
CA ASN A 163 4.47 22.75 9.49
C ASN A 163 4.69 21.37 10.14
N PHE A 164 5.24 21.38 11.35
CA PHE A 164 5.48 20.17 12.15
C PHE A 164 4.21 19.36 12.45
N ASN A 165 3.09 20.04 12.74
CA ASN A 165 1.83 19.41 13.10
C ASN A 165 1.23 18.61 11.93
N LEU A 166 1.36 19.12 10.71
CA LEU A 166 0.92 18.41 9.50
C LEU A 166 1.71 17.11 9.30
N SER A 167 3.02 17.15 9.55
CA SER A 167 3.86 15.96 9.48
C SER A 167 3.52 14.94 10.57
N LEU A 168 3.25 15.39 11.80
CA LEU A 168 2.75 14.50 12.87
C LEU A 168 1.40 13.89 12.53
N PHE A 169 0.50 14.67 11.93
CA PHE A 169 -0.79 14.17 11.46
C PHE A 169 -0.62 13.04 10.44
N GLY A 170 0.36 13.14 9.54
CA GLY A 170 0.72 12.05 8.61
C GLY A 170 1.07 10.75 9.34
N ILE A 171 1.89 10.81 10.39
CA ILE A 171 2.23 9.62 11.20
C ILE A 171 0.99 9.06 11.91
N LEU A 172 0.19 9.93 12.54
CA LEU A 172 -1.02 9.54 13.25
C LEU A 172 -2.04 8.88 12.31
N LEU A 173 -2.13 9.34 11.06
CA LEU A 173 -3.00 8.76 10.04
C LEU A 173 -2.58 7.31 9.72
N VAL A 174 -1.29 7.05 9.54
CA VAL A 174 -0.78 5.68 9.33
C VAL A 174 -1.04 4.80 10.54
N ALA A 175 -0.79 5.34 11.74
CA ALA A 175 -1.02 4.64 12.99
C ALA A 175 -2.49 4.24 13.15
N PHE A 176 -3.44 5.16 12.89
CA PHE A 176 -4.86 4.87 12.94
C PHE A 176 -5.25 3.76 11.95
N ILE A 177 -4.73 3.83 10.74
CA ILE A 177 -5.03 2.88 9.68
C ILE A 177 -4.43 1.49 9.94
N GLY A 178 -3.29 1.43 10.61
CA GLY A 178 -2.68 0.17 11.06
C GLY A 178 -3.55 -0.62 12.05
N ILE A 179 -4.48 0.04 12.75
CA ILE A 179 -5.43 -0.62 13.67
C ILE A 179 -6.66 -1.12 12.92
N PHE A 180 -7.03 -0.46 11.82
CA PHE A 180 -8.29 -0.69 11.12
C PHE A 180 -8.58 -2.18 10.80
N PRO A 181 -7.59 -2.98 10.37
CA PRO A 181 -7.82 -4.40 10.09
C PRO A 181 -8.28 -5.24 11.30
N TYR A 182 -8.03 -4.81 12.54
CA TYR A 182 -8.46 -5.55 13.74
C TYR A 182 -9.96 -5.44 14.02
N PHE A 183 -10.67 -4.54 13.35
CA PHE A 183 -12.13 -4.47 13.43
C PHE A 183 -12.82 -5.56 12.60
N GLU A 184 -12.10 -6.20 11.69
CA GLU A 184 -12.64 -7.33 10.92
C GLU A 184 -12.55 -8.63 11.73
N ARG A 185 -13.61 -9.44 11.66
CA ARG A 185 -13.72 -10.67 12.44
C ARG A 185 -12.96 -11.80 11.78
N GLU A 186 -12.21 -12.53 12.59
CA GLU A 186 -11.68 -13.84 12.21
C GLU A 186 -12.79 -14.88 12.27
N PHE A 187 -12.75 -15.93 11.44
CA PHE A 187 -13.71 -17.02 11.59
C PHE A 187 -13.41 -17.85 12.84
N LYS A 188 -14.47 -18.22 13.58
CA LYS A 188 -14.36 -19.05 14.80
C LYS A 188 -13.58 -20.34 14.55
N ILE A 189 -13.72 -20.93 13.36
CA ILE A 189 -13.02 -22.15 12.92
C ILE A 189 -11.49 -21.98 12.96
N HIS A 190 -10.93 -20.83 12.54
CA HIS A 190 -9.49 -20.59 12.57
C HIS A 190 -8.94 -20.53 13.99
N ILE A 191 -9.68 -19.91 14.91
CA ILE A 191 -9.31 -19.85 16.33
C ILE A 191 -9.33 -21.27 16.92
N ASN A 192 -10.37 -22.05 16.61
CA ASN A 192 -10.61 -23.37 17.19
C ASN A 192 -9.62 -24.43 16.69
N THR A 193 -9.26 -24.38 15.40
CA THR A 193 -8.29 -25.30 14.78
C THR A 193 -6.83 -25.01 15.15
N SER A 194 -6.55 -23.85 15.79
CA SER A 194 -5.19 -23.48 16.15
C SER A 194 -4.62 -24.37 17.28
N ALA A 195 -3.45 -24.96 17.04
CA ALA A 195 -2.75 -25.82 18.01
C ALA A 195 -2.24 -25.09 19.27
N TYR A 196 -2.22 -23.75 19.27
CA TYR A 196 -1.75 -22.95 20.39
C TYR A 196 -2.74 -22.96 21.56
N SER A 197 -2.26 -22.84 22.80
CA SER A 197 -3.15 -22.51 23.93
C SER A 197 -3.73 -21.10 23.76
N SER A 198 -4.87 -20.77 24.40
CA SER A 198 -5.48 -19.44 24.29
C SER A 198 -4.51 -18.30 24.65
N LYS A 199 -3.62 -18.52 25.63
CA LYS A 199 -2.57 -17.56 26.03
C LYS A 199 -1.51 -17.39 24.95
N LEU A 200 -0.97 -18.49 24.41
CA LEU A 200 0.04 -18.45 23.36
C LEU A 200 -0.52 -17.90 22.05
N TYR A 201 -1.77 -18.22 21.73
CA TYR A 201 -2.48 -17.68 20.57
C TYR A 201 -2.60 -16.16 20.65
N LEU A 202 -3.09 -15.64 21.77
CA LEU A 202 -3.21 -14.19 21.99
C LEU A 202 -1.85 -13.48 21.92
N HIS A 203 -0.82 -14.06 22.55
CA HIS A 203 0.54 -13.51 22.48
C HIS A 203 1.08 -13.48 21.05
N LYS A 204 0.89 -14.55 20.28
CA LYS A 204 1.33 -14.61 18.88
C LYS A 204 0.56 -13.63 17.99
N GLN A 205 -0.73 -13.41 18.26
CA GLN A 205 -1.53 -12.38 17.60
C GLN A 205 -1.00 -10.98 17.89
N ILE A 206 -0.71 -10.65 19.16
CA ILE A 206 -0.13 -9.36 19.54
C ILE A 206 1.21 -9.15 18.83
N LEU A 207 2.12 -10.13 18.91
CA LEU A 207 3.46 -10.02 18.29
C LEU A 207 3.37 -9.83 16.78
N THR A 208 2.54 -10.63 16.10
CA THR A 208 2.33 -10.49 14.65
C THR A 208 1.73 -9.13 14.31
N GLY A 209 0.79 -8.66 15.13
CA GLY A 209 0.19 -7.37 14.97
C GLY A 209 1.18 -6.22 15.08
N TYR A 210 2.11 -6.29 16.04
CA TYR A 210 3.22 -5.35 16.18
C TYR A 210 4.16 -5.35 14.98
N ILE A 211 4.58 -6.52 14.49
CA ILE A 211 5.45 -6.61 13.32
C ILE A 211 4.79 -5.96 12.10
N ASN A 212 3.55 -6.34 11.82
CA ASN A 212 2.81 -5.82 10.66
C ASN A 212 2.57 -4.31 10.78
N PHE A 213 2.22 -3.83 11.96
CA PHE A 213 2.05 -2.40 12.23
C PHE A 213 3.34 -1.60 12.03
N LEU A 214 4.46 -2.08 12.60
CA LEU A 214 5.77 -1.44 12.46
C LEU A 214 6.22 -1.38 11.00
N LEU A 215 5.95 -2.43 10.21
CA LEU A 215 6.26 -2.43 8.77
C LEU A 215 5.52 -1.34 7.99
N ILE A 216 4.26 -1.03 8.35
CA ILE A 216 3.49 0.06 7.73
C ILE A 216 3.99 1.42 8.24
N LEU A 217 4.24 1.52 9.54
CA LEU A 217 4.58 2.77 10.20
C LEU A 217 6.01 3.25 9.86
N ALA A 218 6.97 2.32 9.77
CA ALA A 218 8.40 2.62 9.68
C ALA A 218 8.75 3.55 8.51
N PRO A 219 8.28 3.36 7.26
CA PRO A 219 8.60 4.29 6.17
C PRO A 219 8.22 5.74 6.49
N THR A 220 7.07 5.96 7.12
CA THR A 220 6.59 7.30 7.45
C THR A 220 7.32 7.93 8.62
N VAL A 221 7.65 7.15 9.65
CA VAL A 221 8.43 7.62 10.80
C VAL A 221 9.88 7.89 10.41
N ILE A 222 10.51 7.03 9.60
CA ILE A 222 11.88 7.25 9.10
C ILE A 222 11.91 8.54 8.27
N PHE A 223 10.96 8.72 7.36
CA PHE A 223 10.90 9.92 6.55
C PHE A 223 10.70 11.19 7.38
N PHE A 224 9.86 11.13 8.41
CA PHE A 224 9.70 12.20 9.38
C PHE A 224 11.00 12.53 10.13
N LEU A 225 11.64 11.52 10.72
CA LEU A 225 12.88 11.71 11.49
C LEU A 225 13.99 12.32 10.63
N VAL A 226 14.15 11.86 9.38
CA VAL A 226 15.11 12.43 8.44
C VAL A 226 14.77 13.90 8.11
N SER A 227 13.49 14.20 7.90
CA SER A 227 13.02 15.55 7.56
C SER A 227 13.23 16.58 8.68
N TYR A 228 13.15 16.13 9.94
CA TYR A 228 13.27 16.96 11.14
C TYR A 228 14.52 16.65 11.99
N LYS A 229 15.60 16.14 11.37
CA LYS A 229 16.92 15.94 12.02
C LYS A 229 16.85 15.15 13.34
N PHE A 230 16.03 14.08 13.37
CA PHE A 230 15.83 13.20 14.52
C PHE A 230 15.16 13.86 15.73
N GLU A 231 14.43 14.95 15.56
CA GLU A 231 13.54 15.47 16.60
C GLU A 231 12.41 14.45 16.88
N ILE A 232 12.43 13.85 18.07
CA ILE A 232 11.44 12.87 18.50
C ILE A 232 10.28 13.60 19.17
N SER A 233 9.09 13.45 18.59
CA SER A 233 7.86 13.90 19.23
C SER A 233 7.40 12.90 20.31
N TRP A 234 6.96 13.42 21.46
CA TRP A 234 6.35 12.63 22.54
C TRP A 234 5.14 11.80 22.05
N TRP A 235 4.46 12.23 20.98
CA TRP A 235 3.32 11.52 20.39
C TRP A 235 3.68 10.19 19.72
N ILE A 236 4.95 9.93 19.42
CA ILE A 236 5.39 8.67 18.79
C ILE A 236 5.24 7.49 19.76
N LEU A 237 5.42 7.71 21.07
CA LEU A 237 5.36 6.64 22.06
C LEU A 237 3.94 6.11 22.32
N PRO A 238 2.89 6.95 22.48
CA PRO A 238 1.50 6.49 22.54
C PRO A 238 1.06 5.66 21.33
N ILE A 239 1.55 6.00 20.13
CA ILE A 239 1.23 5.30 18.88
C ILE A 239 1.63 3.83 18.94
N CYS A 240 2.72 3.50 19.64
CA CYS A 240 3.19 2.12 19.80
C CYS A 240 2.21 1.24 20.60
N PHE A 241 1.26 1.79 21.35
CA PHE A 241 0.26 0.99 22.08
C PHE A 241 -0.96 0.61 21.23
N LEU A 242 -1.10 1.19 20.04
CA LEU A 242 -2.27 1.01 19.20
C LEU A 242 -2.50 -0.45 18.73
N PRO A 243 -1.47 -1.22 18.31
CA PRO A 243 -1.67 -2.63 17.94
C PRO A 243 -2.17 -3.48 19.10
N LEU A 244 -1.65 -3.22 20.31
CA LEU A 244 -2.07 -3.89 21.53
C LEU A 244 -3.55 -3.64 21.80
N LEU A 245 -3.99 -2.38 21.72
CA LEU A 245 -5.40 -2.01 21.89
C LEU A 245 -6.31 -2.65 20.83
N GLY A 246 -5.89 -2.63 19.56
CA GLY A 246 -6.63 -3.25 18.46
C GLY A 246 -6.83 -4.74 18.67
N VAL A 247 -5.76 -5.48 18.96
CA VAL A 247 -5.82 -6.93 19.18
C VAL A 247 -6.62 -7.28 20.44
N LEU A 248 -6.36 -6.62 21.57
CA LEU A 248 -7.04 -6.94 22.82
C LEU A 248 -8.54 -6.61 22.76
N SER A 249 -8.92 -5.46 22.21
CA SER A 249 -10.33 -5.10 22.05
C SER A 249 -11.07 -6.07 21.12
N ARG A 250 -10.43 -6.52 20.04
CA ARG A 250 -10.99 -7.52 19.11
C ARG A 250 -11.38 -8.81 19.82
N TYR A 251 -10.49 -9.36 20.65
CA TYR A 251 -10.74 -10.63 21.34
C TYR A 251 -11.59 -10.47 22.60
N ALA A 252 -11.51 -9.33 23.30
CA ALA A 252 -12.35 -9.06 24.48
C ALA A 252 -13.84 -8.88 24.12
N TYR A 253 -14.13 -8.35 22.93
CA TYR A 253 -15.48 -8.06 22.43
C TYR A 253 -15.71 -8.71 21.07
N PHE A 254 -15.41 -10.00 20.94
CA PHE A 254 -15.43 -10.67 19.65
C PHE A 254 -16.83 -10.76 19.00
N GLU A 255 -17.91 -10.82 19.77
CA GLU A 255 -19.26 -10.91 19.20
C GLU A 255 -19.83 -9.54 18.77
N SER A 256 -19.47 -8.45 19.46
CA SER A 256 -20.06 -7.13 19.22
C SER A 256 -19.04 -6.13 18.67
N ILE A 257 -19.17 -5.81 17.38
CA ILE A 257 -18.32 -4.81 16.71
C ILE A 257 -18.44 -3.43 17.38
N LEU A 258 -19.66 -3.07 17.80
CA LEU A 258 -19.97 -1.78 18.41
C LEU A 258 -19.28 -1.63 19.78
N SER A 259 -19.30 -2.66 20.62
CA SER A 259 -18.60 -2.60 21.91
C SER A 259 -17.08 -2.53 21.72
N GLN A 260 -16.54 -3.26 20.74
CA GLN A 260 -15.13 -3.17 20.39
C GLN A 260 -14.75 -1.75 19.97
N THR A 261 -15.52 -1.12 19.07
CA THR A 261 -15.23 0.23 18.57
C THR A 261 -15.29 1.28 19.67
N ILE A 262 -16.34 1.29 20.49
CA ILE A 262 -16.47 2.24 21.61
C ILE A 262 -15.28 2.12 22.55
N ILE A 263 -14.92 0.90 22.94
CA ILE A 263 -13.87 0.68 23.95
C ILE A 263 -12.49 0.95 23.37
N CYS A 264 -12.26 0.61 22.10
CA CYS A 264 -11.02 0.94 21.42
C CYS A 264 -10.84 2.46 21.30
N ILE A 265 -11.87 3.19 20.85
CA ILE A 265 -11.85 4.66 20.74
C ILE A 265 -11.67 5.31 22.11
N PHE A 266 -12.40 4.86 23.13
CA PHE A 266 -12.25 5.35 24.50
C PHE A 266 -10.82 5.12 25.03
N SER A 267 -10.24 3.95 24.75
CA SER A 267 -8.84 3.67 25.11
C SER A 267 -7.89 4.61 24.36
N ILE A 268 -8.08 4.83 23.06
CA ILE A 268 -7.23 5.75 22.29
C ILE A 268 -7.32 7.18 22.84
N ALA A 269 -8.52 7.68 23.10
CA ALA A 269 -8.75 9.03 23.63
C ALA A 269 -8.13 9.25 25.02
N THR A 270 -7.97 8.17 25.79
CA THR A 270 -7.41 8.21 27.14
C THR A 270 -5.91 7.91 27.19
N LEU A 271 -5.25 7.64 26.05
CA LEU A 271 -3.80 7.41 25.97
C LEU A 271 -3.01 8.60 26.56
N GLN A 272 -3.45 9.82 26.27
CA GLN A 272 -2.79 11.05 26.75
C GLN A 272 -2.83 11.21 28.27
N TYR A 273 -3.79 10.57 28.95
CA TYR A 273 -3.97 10.66 30.40
C TYR A 273 -3.44 9.42 31.15
N GLY A 274 -2.86 8.45 30.44
CA GLY A 274 -2.35 7.22 31.04
C GLY A 274 -3.42 6.23 31.55
N LEU A 275 -4.72 6.56 31.48
CA LEU A 275 -5.79 5.66 31.95
C LEU A 275 -5.82 4.33 31.20
N VAL A 276 -5.28 4.30 29.98
CA VAL A 276 -5.13 3.09 29.17
C VAL A 276 -4.36 1.98 29.89
N PHE A 277 -3.39 2.34 30.73
CA PHE A 277 -2.62 1.35 31.48
C PHE A 277 -3.48 0.56 32.49
N PHE A 278 -4.60 1.11 32.94
CA PHE A 278 -5.59 0.39 33.77
C PHE A 278 -6.56 -0.44 32.93
N ILE A 279 -6.89 0.02 31.71
CA ILE A 279 -7.81 -0.67 30.80
C ILE A 279 -7.14 -1.92 30.18
N LEU A 280 -5.83 -1.86 29.92
CA LEU A 280 -5.08 -2.93 29.25
C LEU A 280 -5.14 -4.28 30.01
N PRO A 281 -4.87 -4.36 31.32
CA PRO A 281 -5.01 -5.60 32.10
C PRO A 281 -6.42 -6.18 32.03
N PHE A 282 -7.45 -5.33 32.12
CA PHE A 282 -8.85 -5.75 32.02
C PHE A 282 -9.16 -6.34 30.64
N LEU A 283 -8.77 -5.65 29.56
CA LEU A 283 -8.94 -6.15 28.20
C LEU A 283 -8.19 -7.47 27.97
N TYR A 284 -6.99 -7.61 28.52
CA TYR A 284 -6.21 -8.83 28.43
C TYR A 284 -6.91 -10.01 29.10
N PHE A 285 -7.39 -9.83 30.34
CA PHE A 285 -8.10 -10.88 31.07
C PHE A 285 -9.38 -11.30 30.34
N ARG A 286 -10.16 -10.33 29.87
CA ARG A 286 -11.40 -10.57 29.12
C ARG A 286 -11.15 -11.25 27.76
N ALA A 287 -10.10 -10.85 27.04
CA ALA A 287 -9.71 -11.50 25.79
C ALA A 287 -9.33 -12.98 26.02
N LEU A 288 -8.60 -13.27 27.10
CA LEU A 288 -8.24 -14.64 27.45
C LEU A 288 -9.45 -15.50 27.82
N SER A 289 -10.41 -14.97 28.60
CA SER A 289 -11.60 -15.73 28.99
C SER A 289 -12.44 -16.09 27.77
N GLN A 290 -12.67 -15.11 26.87
CA GLN A 290 -13.39 -15.32 25.61
C GLN A 290 -12.71 -16.35 24.69
N LEU A 291 -11.38 -16.32 24.58
CA LEU A 291 -10.62 -17.29 23.79
C LEU A 291 -10.60 -18.69 24.42
N LYS A 292 -10.69 -18.81 25.75
CA LYS A 292 -10.79 -20.11 26.42
C LYS A 292 -12.13 -20.77 26.14
N ILE A 293 -13.24 -20.02 26.33
CA ILE A 293 -14.61 -20.49 26.09
C ILE A 293 -14.76 -21.06 24.68
N ARG A 294 -14.29 -20.34 23.66
CA ARG A 294 -14.39 -20.78 22.25
C ARG A 294 -13.65 -22.07 21.95
N LYS A 295 -12.48 -22.27 22.58
CA LYS A 295 -11.69 -23.49 22.38
C LYS A 295 -12.24 -24.69 23.13
N THR A 296 -12.97 -24.49 24.22
CA THR A 296 -13.71 -25.55 24.90
C THR A 296 -14.99 -25.92 24.13
N ASP A 297 -15.72 -24.94 23.60
CA ASP A 297 -16.94 -25.17 22.81
C ASP A 297 -16.67 -25.92 21.50
N ALA A 298 -15.44 -25.88 20.99
CA ALA A 298 -15.04 -26.58 19.78
C ALA A 298 -14.71 -28.07 19.97
N LYS A 299 -14.53 -28.50 21.22
CA LYS A 299 -14.18 -29.88 21.57
C LYS A 299 -15.41 -30.72 21.96
N ASN A 300 -16.53 -30.06 22.20
CA ASN A 300 -17.83 -30.66 22.50
C ASN A 300 -18.71 -30.63 21.25
#